data_AF-A0A7L2IP14-F1
#
_entry.id   AF-A0A7L2IP14-F1
#
_cell.length_a   1.000
_cell.length_b   1.000
_cell.length_c   1.000
_cell.angle_alpha   90.00
_cell.angle_beta   90.00
_cell.angle_gamma   90.00
#
_symmetry.space_group_name_H-M   'P 1'
#
loop_
_entity.id
_entity.type
_entity.pdbx_description
1 polymer ?
#
loop_
_entity_poly.entity_id
_entity_poly.type
_entity_poly.pdbx_seq_one_letter_code
_entity_poly.pdbx_strand_id
1 'polypeptide(L)'
;QTLDYIPFWKGQQQMYKLDIGWPKIPESFTGQTFCVAVDSLHGLVYVGQRGDNVPKVLVFSEEGYFLYSWNNTVEMPHGIFVLNTATDSSVWITDVGTGKYGHTVKQYNPSGKLLQVLGTPGNAGSSLIPLQFDQPAEVFVEESGDMYVVDGDGGMNNRLLKLSNDYQEMWLTGTNGTGIGQFNIPHSV
;
A
#
# COMPACT_ATOMS: atom_id res chain seq x y z
N GLN A 1 -49.66 -2.63 -24.96
CA GLN A 1 -48.51 -1.72 -24.86
C GLN A 1 -47.46 -2.44 -24.05
N THR A 2 -46.46 -3.02 -24.72
CA THR A 2 -45.28 -3.60 -24.08
C THR A 2 -44.31 -2.46 -23.81
N LEU A 3 -43.98 -2.25 -22.53
CA LEU A 3 -42.94 -1.32 -22.10
C LEU A 3 -41.59 -1.97 -22.39
N ASP A 4 -40.84 -1.40 -23.33
CA ASP A 4 -39.46 -1.80 -23.59
C ASP A 4 -38.58 -1.40 -22.39
N TYR A 5 -38.04 -2.41 -21.71
CA TYR A 5 -37.05 -2.24 -20.66
C TYR A 5 -35.69 -1.97 -21.31
N ILE A 6 -35.23 -0.72 -21.27
CA ILE A 6 -33.88 -0.35 -21.70
C ILE A 6 -32.95 -0.51 -20.49
N PRO A 7 -31.98 -1.44 -20.50
CA PRO A 7 -31.04 -1.60 -19.39
C PRO A 7 -30.13 -0.37 -19.26
N PHE A 8 -29.93 0.08 -18.03
CA PHE A 8 -29.18 1.28 -17.62
C PHE A 8 -27.68 1.30 -18.04
N TRP A 9 -27.20 0.27 -18.72
CA TRP A 9 -25.78 0.05 -19.02
C TRP A 9 -25.38 0.29 -20.48
N LYS A 10 -26.35 0.56 -21.38
CA LYS A 10 -26.03 0.99 -22.75
C LYS A 10 -25.65 2.47 -22.75
N GLY A 11 -24.35 2.75 -22.63
CA GLY A 11 -23.81 4.10 -22.80
C GLY A 11 -22.68 4.50 -21.86
N GLN A 12 -22.15 3.60 -21.02
CA GLN A 12 -21.00 3.95 -20.19
C GLN A 12 -19.77 4.20 -21.05
N GLN A 13 -19.31 5.46 -21.03
CA GLN A 13 -18.04 5.87 -21.59
C GLN A 13 -16.94 5.07 -20.89
N GLN A 14 -16.01 4.51 -21.66
CA GLN A 14 -14.93 3.73 -21.08
C GLN A 14 -14.04 4.65 -20.24
N MET A 15 -14.09 4.52 -18.91
CA MET A 15 -13.36 5.38 -17.95
C MET A 15 -11.85 5.12 -17.91
N TYR A 16 -11.39 4.04 -18.56
CA TYR A 16 -10.00 3.64 -18.62
C TYR A 16 -9.68 3.11 -20.03
N LYS A 17 -8.42 3.25 -20.44
CA LYS A 17 -7.92 2.68 -21.70
C LYS A 17 -6.62 1.96 -21.40
N LEU A 18 -6.48 0.74 -21.91
CA LEU A 18 -5.21 0.02 -21.87
C LEU A 18 -4.15 0.81 -22.64
N ASP A 19 -3.06 1.19 -21.97
CA ASP A 19 -1.85 1.69 -22.62
C ASP A 19 -0.83 0.55 -22.74
N ILE A 20 -0.77 -0.07 -23.91
CA ILE A 20 0.21 -1.12 -24.21
C ILE A 20 1.65 -0.58 -24.30
N GLY A 21 1.83 0.74 -24.38
CA GLY A 21 3.12 1.41 -24.42
C GLY A 21 3.63 1.81 -23.03
N TRP A 22 2.94 1.41 -21.97
CA TRP A 22 3.34 1.63 -20.58
C TRP A 22 3.65 0.28 -19.92
N PRO A 23 4.81 0.09 -19.27
CA PRO A 23 5.96 1.02 -19.22
C PRO A 23 6.67 1.10 -20.58
N LYS A 24 7.45 2.17 -20.80
CA LYS A 24 8.27 2.34 -22.03
C LYS A 24 9.40 1.32 -22.14
N ILE A 25 9.90 0.84 -20.99
CA ILE A 25 10.97 -0.17 -20.88
C ILE A 25 10.46 -1.27 -19.92
N PRO A 26 9.77 -2.31 -20.42
CA PRO A 26 9.26 -3.39 -19.58
C PRO A 26 10.34 -4.16 -18.82
N GLU A 27 11.57 -4.18 -19.33
CA GLU A 27 12.73 -4.85 -18.71
C GLU A 27 13.14 -4.24 -17.37
N SER A 28 12.64 -3.04 -17.03
CA SER A 28 12.80 -2.45 -15.69
C SER A 28 12.14 -3.30 -14.58
N PHE A 29 11.18 -4.16 -14.94
CA PHE A 29 10.51 -5.07 -14.03
C PHE A 29 11.30 -6.38 -13.92
N THR A 30 12.03 -6.54 -12.83
CA THR A 30 12.89 -7.72 -12.58
C THR A 30 12.32 -8.67 -11.53
N GLY A 31 11.23 -8.28 -10.86
CA GLY A 31 10.51 -9.05 -9.86
C GLY A 31 9.00 -9.12 -10.13
N GLN A 32 8.28 -9.74 -9.21
CA GLN A 32 6.82 -9.82 -9.25
C GLN A 32 6.21 -8.49 -8.79
N THR A 33 5.52 -7.77 -9.68
CA THR A 33 4.75 -6.58 -9.31
C THR A 33 3.62 -6.95 -8.36
N PHE A 34 3.45 -6.18 -7.29
CA PHE A 34 2.47 -6.47 -6.26
C PHE A 34 1.56 -5.27 -5.96
N CYS A 35 2.09 -4.06 -5.91
CA CYS A 35 1.32 -2.86 -5.57
C CYS A 35 1.76 -1.64 -6.38
N VAL A 36 0.87 -0.65 -6.52
CA VAL A 36 1.10 0.57 -7.29
C VAL A 36 0.44 1.77 -6.61
N ALA A 37 1.10 2.92 -6.64
CA ALA A 37 0.53 4.19 -6.22
C ALA A 37 0.95 5.31 -7.18
N VAL A 38 0.11 6.34 -7.30
CA VAL A 38 0.32 7.46 -8.22
C VAL A 38 0.37 8.75 -7.42
N ASP A 39 1.44 9.51 -7.58
CA ASP A 39 1.53 10.90 -7.17
C ASP A 39 1.22 11.80 -8.38
N SER A 40 -0.07 12.08 -8.59
CA SER A 40 -0.54 12.87 -9.72
C SER A 40 -0.12 14.34 -9.69
N LEU A 41 0.19 14.89 -8.51
CA LEU A 41 0.68 16.27 -8.39
C LEU A 41 2.11 16.42 -8.92
N HIS A 42 2.93 15.36 -8.80
CA HIS A 42 4.31 15.35 -9.28
C HIS A 42 4.53 14.50 -10.53
N GLY A 43 3.49 13.85 -11.05
CA GLY A 43 3.54 13.01 -12.24
C GLY A 43 4.37 11.74 -12.04
N LEU A 44 4.34 11.14 -10.85
CA LEU A 44 5.13 9.95 -10.50
C LEU A 44 4.23 8.73 -10.29
N VAL A 45 4.70 7.58 -10.76
CA VAL A 45 4.08 6.27 -10.51
C VAL A 45 5.07 5.38 -9.78
N TYR A 46 4.72 4.97 -8.56
CA TYR A 46 5.51 4.05 -7.74
C TYR A 46 4.97 2.64 -7.90
N VAL A 47 5.86 1.69 -8.14
CA VAL A 47 5.51 0.27 -8.29
C VAL A 47 6.32 -0.56 -7.31
N GLY A 48 5.63 -1.26 -6.40
CA GLY A 48 6.21 -2.23 -5.49
C GLY A 48 6.37 -3.59 -6.17
N GLN A 49 7.55 -4.20 -6.01
CA GLN A 49 7.83 -5.54 -6.51
C GLN A 49 8.47 -6.44 -5.45
N ARG A 50 8.24 -7.74 -5.60
CA ARG A 50 8.78 -8.82 -4.78
C ARG A 50 9.77 -9.67 -5.56
N GLY A 51 10.65 -10.35 -4.84
CA GLY A 51 11.71 -11.19 -5.41
C GLY A 51 13.03 -10.98 -4.70
N ASP A 52 13.94 -11.94 -4.84
CA ASP A 52 15.28 -11.86 -4.27
C ASP A 52 16.19 -11.02 -5.17
N ASN A 53 17.00 -10.14 -4.57
CA ASN A 53 17.99 -9.32 -5.27
C ASN A 53 17.42 -8.40 -6.39
N VAL A 54 16.14 -8.00 -6.29
CA VAL A 54 15.51 -7.01 -7.16
C VAL A 54 15.33 -5.67 -6.44
N PRO A 55 15.33 -4.52 -7.13
CA PRO A 55 14.84 -3.27 -6.54
C PRO A 55 13.41 -3.45 -6.05
N LYS A 56 13.01 -2.90 -4.91
CA LYS A 56 11.66 -3.20 -4.34
C LYS A 56 10.63 -2.16 -4.72
N VAL A 57 11.08 -0.95 -5.02
CA VAL A 57 10.23 0.13 -5.54
C VAL A 57 10.86 0.65 -6.82
N LEU A 58 10.07 0.67 -7.90
CA LEU A 58 10.39 1.35 -9.14
C LEU A 58 9.58 2.64 -9.22
N VAL A 59 10.16 3.67 -9.83
CA VAL A 59 9.48 4.94 -10.07
C VAL A 59 9.50 5.26 -11.55
N PHE A 60 8.33 5.60 -12.07
CA PHE A 60 8.11 6.00 -13.45
C PHE A 60 7.47 7.38 -13.51
N SER A 61 7.57 8.04 -14.67
CA SER A 61 6.63 9.11 -15.01
C SER A 61 5.26 8.51 -15.37
N GLU A 62 4.22 9.33 -15.40
CA GLU A 62 2.89 8.92 -15.86
C GLU A 62 2.89 8.38 -17.31
N GLU A 63 3.79 8.86 -18.17
CA GLU A 63 3.99 8.36 -19.53
C GLU A 63 4.79 7.04 -19.61
N GLY A 64 5.28 6.54 -18.48
CA GLY A 64 5.94 5.23 -18.36
C GLY A 64 7.45 5.24 -18.59
N TYR A 65 8.09 6.41 -18.51
CA TYR A 65 9.55 6.47 -18.49
C TYR A 65 10.07 6.05 -17.13
N PHE A 66 10.98 5.07 -17.09
CA PHE A 66 11.68 4.71 -15.86
C PHE A 66 12.54 5.87 -15.39
N LEU A 67 12.40 6.25 -14.12
CA LEU A 67 13.14 7.35 -13.52
C LEU A 67 14.24 6.84 -12.60
N TYR A 68 13.88 6.03 -11.60
CA TYR A 68 14.81 5.47 -10.61
C TYR A 68 14.15 4.35 -9.80
N SER A 69 14.91 3.70 -8.92
CA SER A 69 14.43 2.61 -8.06
C SER A 69 15.15 2.59 -6.72
N TRP A 70 14.55 2.01 -5.69
CA TRP A 70 15.19 1.81 -4.38
C TRP A 70 14.77 0.50 -3.68
N ASN A 71 15.52 0.12 -2.64
CA ASN A 71 15.36 -1.16 -1.93
C ASN A 71 15.66 -1.06 -0.41
N ASN A 72 16.38 -0.05 0.04
CA ASN A 72 17.19 -0.06 1.27
C ASN A 72 16.55 -0.64 2.55
N THR A 73 15.25 -0.44 2.78
CA THR A 73 14.55 -0.89 3.99
C THR A 73 13.22 -1.60 3.72
N VAL A 74 12.99 -2.03 2.48
CA VAL A 74 11.80 -2.79 2.08
C VAL A 74 12.21 -4.23 1.80
N GLU A 75 11.54 -5.21 2.39
CA GLU A 75 11.81 -6.63 2.14
C GLU A 75 10.79 -7.24 1.18
N MET A 76 9.50 -7.12 1.53
CA MET A 76 8.39 -7.68 0.76
C MET A 76 7.20 -6.71 0.79
N PRO A 77 7.14 -5.74 -0.14
CA PRO A 77 6.06 -4.75 -0.13
C PRO A 77 4.70 -5.43 -0.40
N HIS A 78 3.68 -5.00 0.31
CA HIS A 78 2.30 -5.47 0.14
C HIS A 78 1.38 -4.36 -0.34
N GLY A 79 1.19 -3.33 0.47
CA GLY A 79 0.44 -2.12 0.16
C GLY A 79 1.39 -0.96 -0.13
N ILE A 80 0.93 -0.02 -0.96
CA ILE A 80 1.63 1.24 -1.22
C ILE A 80 0.61 2.36 -1.38
N PHE A 81 0.80 3.44 -0.63
CA PHE A 81 -0.07 4.59 -0.64
C PHE A 81 0.75 5.87 -0.79
N VAL A 82 0.23 6.83 -1.54
CA VAL A 82 0.82 8.16 -1.65
C VAL A 82 -0.13 9.14 -0.97
N LEU A 83 0.36 9.83 0.05
CA LEU A 83 -0.27 11.05 0.53
C LEU A 83 0.39 12.21 -0.19
N ASN A 84 -0.33 12.83 -1.12
CA ASN A 84 0.11 14.05 -1.79
C ASN A 84 -0.84 15.21 -1.45
N THR A 85 -0.25 16.31 -1.02
CA THR A 85 -0.94 17.56 -0.68
C THR A 85 -0.32 18.68 -1.49
N ALA A 86 -0.88 19.89 -1.41
CA ALA A 86 -0.30 21.05 -2.09
C ALA A 86 1.13 21.39 -1.63
N THR A 87 1.56 20.91 -0.46
CA THR A 87 2.84 21.30 0.16
C THR A 87 3.76 20.14 0.52
N ASP A 88 3.26 18.89 0.49
CA ASP A 88 4.02 17.72 0.89
C ASP A 88 3.60 16.47 0.12
N SER A 89 4.52 15.54 -0.09
CA SER A 89 4.25 14.22 -0.67
C SER A 89 5.04 13.16 0.09
N SER A 90 4.36 12.08 0.46
CA SER A 90 4.98 10.94 1.13
C SER A 90 4.46 9.62 0.59
N VAL A 91 5.34 8.63 0.57
CA VAL A 91 5.04 7.27 0.11
C VAL A 91 5.03 6.35 1.33
N TRP A 92 3.92 5.68 1.56
CA TRP A 92 3.71 4.73 2.65
C TRP A 92 3.71 3.33 2.09
N ILE A 93 4.45 2.42 2.71
CA ILE A 93 4.57 1.03 2.29
C ILE A 93 4.32 0.13 3.48
N THR A 94 3.42 -0.84 3.34
CA THR A 94 3.33 -1.97 4.26
C THR A 94 4.28 -3.07 3.79
N ASP A 95 5.07 -3.59 4.73
CA ASP A 95 6.12 -4.57 4.48
C ASP A 95 5.83 -5.85 5.27
N VAL A 96 5.39 -6.87 4.54
CA VAL A 96 5.05 -8.19 5.08
C VAL A 96 6.26 -9.13 5.14
N GLY A 97 7.47 -8.62 4.88
CA GLY A 97 8.70 -9.39 5.04
C GLY A 97 8.84 -9.98 6.45
N THR A 98 9.61 -11.05 6.58
CA THR A 98 9.88 -11.72 7.86
C THR A 98 11.34 -11.58 8.30
N GLY A 99 12.12 -10.75 7.62
CA GLY A 99 13.51 -10.43 7.96
C GLY A 99 13.59 -9.20 8.88
N LYS A 100 14.78 -8.62 8.98
CA LYS A 100 15.11 -7.55 9.94
C LYS A 100 14.34 -6.24 9.74
N TYR A 101 13.74 -6.00 8.57
CA TYR A 101 12.93 -4.82 8.28
C TYR A 101 11.44 -5.12 8.17
N GLY A 102 11.07 -6.40 8.18
CA GLY A 102 9.70 -6.87 8.01
C GLY A 102 8.72 -6.48 9.12
N HIS A 103 7.46 -6.86 8.95
CA HIS A 103 6.35 -6.60 9.88
C HIS A 103 6.19 -5.11 10.26
N THR A 104 6.26 -4.23 9.26
CA THR A 104 6.23 -2.77 9.49
C THR A 104 5.40 -2.03 8.46
N VAL A 105 4.98 -0.83 8.83
CA VAL A 105 4.52 0.20 7.90
C VAL A 105 5.58 1.31 7.89
N LYS A 106 6.00 1.76 6.71
CA LYS A 106 7.13 2.68 6.57
C LYS A 106 6.75 3.88 5.70
N GLN A 107 7.12 5.07 6.15
CA GLN A 107 6.97 6.31 5.40
C GLN A 107 8.29 6.68 4.73
N TYR A 108 8.22 7.08 3.48
CA TYR A 108 9.33 7.57 2.69
C TYR A 108 8.99 8.94 2.10
N ASN A 109 10.02 9.74 1.83
CA ASN A 109 9.87 10.86 0.90
C ASN A 109 9.82 10.34 -0.56
N PRO A 110 9.48 11.19 -1.55
CA PRO A 110 9.40 10.78 -2.95
C PRO A 110 10.71 10.20 -3.51
N SER A 111 11.86 10.63 -2.99
CA SER A 111 13.18 10.12 -3.39
C SER A 111 13.55 8.76 -2.77
N GLY A 112 12.67 8.13 -1.99
CA GLY A 112 12.92 6.85 -1.32
C GLY A 112 13.74 6.93 -0.03
N LYS A 113 13.92 8.12 0.56
CA LYS A 113 14.53 8.28 1.89
C LYS A 113 13.49 7.93 2.95
N LEU A 114 13.84 6.97 3.81
CA LEU A 114 13.02 6.57 4.95
C LEU A 114 12.87 7.75 5.94
N LEU A 115 11.62 8.05 6.31
CA LEU A 115 11.26 9.11 7.25
C LEU A 115 10.75 8.52 8.57
N GLN A 116 9.93 7.48 8.52
CA GLN A 116 9.30 6.89 9.70
C GLN A 116 9.12 5.37 9.54
N VAL A 117 9.16 4.66 10.68
CA VAL A 117 8.84 3.24 10.78
C VAL A 117 7.82 3.03 11.89
N LEU A 118 6.72 2.37 11.56
CA LEU A 118 5.71 1.90 12.50
C LEU A 118 5.79 0.38 12.59
N GLY A 119 5.60 -0.16 13.80
CA GLY A 119 5.86 -1.56 14.11
C GLY A 119 7.22 -1.77 14.76
N THR A 120 7.53 -3.02 15.11
CA THR A 120 8.84 -3.42 15.63
C THR A 120 9.56 -4.22 14.55
N PRO A 121 10.53 -3.63 13.82
CA PRO A 121 11.17 -4.29 12.67
C PRO A 121 11.63 -5.72 12.96
N GLY A 122 11.22 -6.65 12.10
CA GLY A 122 11.54 -8.07 12.19
C GLY A 122 10.96 -8.82 13.38
N ASN A 123 10.06 -8.20 14.14
CA ASN A 123 9.38 -8.82 15.27
C ASN A 123 7.86 -8.74 15.05
N ALA A 124 7.30 -9.81 14.53
CA ALA A 124 5.85 -9.99 14.44
C ALA A 124 5.20 -9.91 15.84
N GLY A 125 4.02 -9.32 15.92
CA GLY A 125 3.24 -9.30 17.15
C GLY A 125 1.94 -8.50 17.06
N SER A 126 1.21 -8.46 18.17
CA SER A 126 -0.09 -7.80 18.27
C SER A 126 -0.10 -6.62 19.24
N SER A 127 1.04 -6.32 19.90
CA SER A 127 1.10 -5.24 20.88
C SER A 127 0.77 -3.88 20.26
N LEU A 128 0.13 -3.02 21.03
CA LEU A 128 -0.06 -1.61 20.68
C LEU A 128 1.05 -0.72 21.27
N ILE A 129 1.75 -1.21 22.30
CA ILE A 129 2.83 -0.49 22.99
C ILE A 129 3.95 -1.47 23.40
N PRO A 130 5.14 -1.44 22.74
CA PRO A 130 5.36 -0.76 21.46
C PRO A 130 4.43 -1.32 20.39
N LEU A 131 4.11 -0.50 19.39
CA LEU A 131 3.28 -0.92 18.27
C LEU A 131 3.98 -2.07 17.52
N GLN A 132 3.25 -3.16 17.32
CA GLN A 132 3.67 -4.33 16.58
C GLN A 132 2.61 -4.68 15.54
N PHE A 133 3.07 -5.18 14.40
CA PHE A 133 2.24 -5.73 13.34
C PHE A 133 2.63 -7.18 13.10
N ASP A 134 1.77 -7.92 12.41
CA ASP A 134 2.12 -9.21 11.85
C ASP A 134 1.51 -9.32 10.45
N GLN A 135 2.36 -9.04 9.46
CA GLN A 135 1.99 -8.97 8.05
C GLN A 135 0.93 -7.88 7.79
N PRO A 136 1.28 -6.59 7.96
CA PRO A 136 0.39 -5.50 7.60
C PRO A 136 0.14 -5.49 6.09
N ALA A 137 -1.13 -5.55 5.70
CA ALA A 137 -1.54 -5.70 4.30
C ALA A 137 -1.59 -4.35 3.58
N GLU A 138 -2.23 -3.35 4.17
CA GLU A 138 -2.48 -2.06 3.50
C GLU A 138 -2.51 -0.92 4.49
N VAL A 139 -2.22 0.28 3.98
CA VAL A 139 -2.30 1.53 4.74
C VAL A 139 -3.00 2.61 3.93
N PHE A 140 -3.88 3.36 4.57
CA PHE A 140 -4.44 4.60 4.06
C PHE A 140 -4.12 5.73 5.04
N VAL A 141 -3.72 6.90 4.54
CA VAL A 141 -3.37 8.06 5.37
C VAL A 141 -4.21 9.26 4.95
N GLU A 142 -4.90 9.85 5.91
CA GLU A 142 -5.67 11.09 5.72
C GLU A 142 -4.74 12.31 5.68
N GLU A 143 -5.21 13.42 5.11
CA GLU A 143 -4.48 14.71 5.13
C GLU A 143 -4.23 15.23 6.57
N SER A 144 -5.05 14.82 7.54
CA SER A 144 -4.86 15.09 8.96
C SER A 144 -3.62 14.39 9.57
N GLY A 145 -3.13 13.35 8.89
CA GLY A 145 -2.12 12.42 9.36
C GLY A 145 -2.68 11.20 10.10
N ASP A 146 -3.99 11.16 10.40
CA ASP A 146 -4.63 9.95 10.88
C ASP A 146 -4.52 8.85 9.80
N MET A 147 -4.39 7.59 10.22
CA MET A 147 -4.19 6.50 9.29
C MET A 147 -4.96 5.25 9.68
N TYR A 148 -5.23 4.44 8.66
CA TYR A 148 -5.87 3.16 8.80
C TYR A 148 -4.90 2.09 8.33
N VAL A 149 -4.71 1.06 9.14
CA VAL A 149 -3.80 -0.05 8.83
C VAL A 149 -4.57 -1.35 8.94
N VAL A 150 -4.53 -2.13 7.87
CA VAL A 150 -5.01 -3.51 7.88
C VAL A 150 -3.84 -4.41 8.25
N ASP A 151 -3.99 -5.19 9.31
CA ASP A 151 -2.95 -6.03 9.89
C ASP A 151 -3.43 -7.47 9.97
N GLY A 152 -2.83 -8.34 9.13
CA GLY A 152 -3.22 -9.73 9.06
C GLY A 152 -3.22 -10.41 7.69
N ASP A 153 -2.29 -10.12 6.78
CA ASP A 153 -2.15 -10.81 5.47
C ASP A 153 -1.65 -12.27 5.62
N GLY A 154 -2.30 -13.08 6.46
CA GLY A 154 -1.92 -14.46 6.77
C GLY A 154 -1.16 -14.63 8.09
N GLY A 155 -0.93 -13.54 8.82
CA GLY A 155 -0.34 -13.54 10.16
C GLY A 155 -1.32 -13.90 11.28
N MET A 156 -0.89 -13.69 12.53
CA MET A 156 -1.68 -13.90 13.74
C MET A 156 -2.81 -12.86 13.90
N ASN A 157 -2.60 -11.67 13.35
CA ASN A 157 -3.56 -10.57 13.42
C ASN A 157 -4.62 -10.72 12.33
N ASN A 158 -5.82 -10.20 12.60
CA ASN A 158 -6.93 -10.09 11.65
C ASN A 158 -7.72 -8.85 12.06
N ARG A 159 -7.12 -7.67 11.90
CA ARG A 159 -7.60 -6.43 12.52
C ARG A 159 -7.40 -5.22 11.61
N LEU A 160 -8.26 -4.23 11.81
CA LEU A 160 -8.16 -2.88 11.28
C LEU A 160 -7.86 -1.94 12.45
N LEU A 161 -6.80 -1.16 12.33
CA LEU A 161 -6.44 -0.12 13.29
C LEU A 161 -6.71 1.24 12.66
N LYS A 162 -7.26 2.18 13.44
CA LYS A 162 -7.10 3.60 13.19
C LYS A 162 -6.08 4.16 14.16
N LEU A 163 -5.04 4.80 13.63
CA LEU A 163 -4.01 5.50 14.38
C LEU A 163 -4.15 7.00 14.16
N SER A 164 -3.85 7.79 15.20
CA SER A 164 -3.73 9.24 15.09
C SER A 164 -2.43 9.63 14.37
N ASN A 165 -2.29 10.92 14.05
CA ASN A 165 -1.09 11.47 13.42
C ASN A 165 0.21 11.37 14.25
N ASP A 166 0.12 11.09 15.55
CA ASP A 166 1.23 10.75 16.45
C ASP A 166 1.36 9.24 16.69
N TYR A 167 0.70 8.45 15.83
CA TYR A 167 0.75 6.99 15.75
C TYR A 167 0.21 6.27 17.00
N GLN A 168 -0.61 6.94 17.81
CA GLN A 168 -1.34 6.30 18.90
C GLN A 168 -2.60 5.63 18.35
N GLU A 169 -2.98 4.51 18.94
CA GLU A 169 -4.23 3.85 18.59
C GLU A 169 -5.43 4.71 19.02
N MET A 170 -6.34 4.96 18.08
CA MET A 170 -7.60 5.66 18.33
C MET A 170 -8.75 4.67 18.51
N TRP A 171 -8.78 3.67 17.64
CA TRP A 171 -9.65 2.51 17.77
C TRP A 171 -9.09 1.33 16.99
N LEU A 172 -9.52 0.13 17.37
CA LEU A 172 -9.19 -1.13 16.74
C LEU A 172 -10.44 -2.00 16.65
N THR A 173 -10.60 -2.69 15.52
CA THR A 173 -11.63 -3.71 15.35
C THR A 173 -11.09 -4.91 14.58
N GLY A 174 -11.78 -6.04 14.65
CA GLY A 174 -11.35 -7.27 13.99
C GLY A 174 -10.82 -8.34 14.94
N THR A 175 -11.28 -9.56 14.69
CA THR A 175 -10.70 -10.82 15.20
C THR A 175 -10.82 -11.86 14.09
N ASN A 176 -10.10 -12.98 14.20
CA ASN A 176 -10.21 -14.07 13.23
C ASN A 176 -11.65 -14.64 13.22
N GLY A 177 -12.25 -14.76 12.04
CA GLY A 177 -13.53 -15.44 11.86
C GLY A 177 -14.38 -14.88 10.73
N THR A 178 -15.64 -15.31 10.70
CA THR A 178 -16.63 -14.98 9.64
C THR A 178 -17.86 -14.24 10.16
N GLY A 179 -17.92 -13.98 11.46
CA GLY A 179 -18.98 -13.21 12.09
C GLY A 179 -18.87 -11.70 11.82
N ILE A 180 -19.84 -10.95 12.33
CA ILE A 180 -19.87 -9.49 12.21
C ILE A 180 -18.62 -8.90 12.88
N GLY A 181 -17.87 -8.08 12.13
CA GLY A 181 -16.62 -7.46 12.62
C GLY A 181 -15.46 -8.44 12.77
N GLN A 182 -15.56 -9.66 12.23
CA GLN A 182 -14.46 -10.59 12.12
C GLN A 182 -13.88 -10.60 10.70
N PHE A 183 -12.60 -10.89 10.59
CA PHE A 183 -11.89 -10.95 9.32
C PHE A 183 -11.14 -12.28 9.21
N ASN A 184 -11.03 -12.76 7.98
CA ASN A 184 -10.08 -13.80 7.60
C ASN A 184 -9.18 -13.22 6.54
N ILE A 185 -7.92 -12.98 6.88
CA ILE A 185 -6.92 -12.40 5.97
C ILE A 185 -7.42 -11.06 5.39
N PRO A 186 -7.69 -10.05 6.23
CA PRO A 186 -8.08 -8.74 5.72
C PRO A 186 -6.94 -8.18 4.88
N HIS A 187 -7.26 -7.66 3.69
CA HIS A 187 -6.26 -7.45 2.65
C HIS A 187 -6.07 -6.00 2.19
N SER A 188 -7.06 -5.14 2.39
CA SER A 188 -7.02 -3.74 1.94
C SER A 188 -7.99 -2.85 2.73
N VAL A 189 -7.72 -1.53 2.76
CA VAL A 189 -8.56 -0.47 3.35
C VAL A 189 -8.69 0.69 2.37
#